data_AF-A0A350P4P1-F1
#
_entry.id   AF-A0A350P4P1-F1
#
_cell.length_a   1.000
_cell.length_b   1.000
_cell.length_c   1.000
_cell.angle_alpha   90.00
_cell.angle_beta   90.00
_cell.angle_gamma   90.00
#
_symmetry.space_group_name_H-M   'P 1'
#
loop_
_entity.id
_entity.type
_entity.pdbx_description
1 polymer ?
#
loop_
_entity_poly.entity_id
_entity_poly.type
_entity_poly.pdbx_seq_one_letter_code
_entity_poly.pdbx_strand_id
1 'polypeptide(L)'
;NTITNEETLRQAIEAIGNPPKNSLYYDIAKKSDLLRGLTDEEIREMYKTTVATNEGYKADGDVINVPKAGKSGVTIAGLDLGRPDRGDAEGKIAIISKYVTDKKQIDALKTLMRLQRDEAQDALDKLQAEGLLTREALGLSQEDLDNITADQGKVSFEDFAKKVGNEQRLRELFPGNVLDKMLDVHFNVPGKSTKAGKGRPLPLLKALLKQEEIKKADVEKLAIKYDDYYDKDTVTNKQILGRAEAAAEALRRYAETL
;
A
#
# COMPACT_ATOMS: atom_id res chain seq x y z
N ASN A 1 -32.75 4.19 -6.73
CA ASN A 1 -33.37 2.98 -7.33
C ASN A 1 -33.80 2.05 -6.22
N THR A 2 -35.08 1.68 -6.17
CA THR A 2 -35.57 0.64 -5.26
C THR A 2 -35.04 -0.70 -5.76
N ILE A 3 -34.32 -1.46 -4.93
CA ILE A 3 -33.83 -2.79 -5.27
C ILE A 3 -35.05 -3.73 -5.26
N THR A 4 -35.46 -4.23 -6.42
CA THR A 4 -36.70 -5.01 -6.59
C THR A 4 -36.46 -6.47 -6.97
N ASN A 5 -35.23 -6.84 -7.36
CA ASN A 5 -34.82 -8.21 -7.69
C ASN A 5 -33.29 -8.38 -7.60
N GLU A 6 -32.81 -9.62 -7.77
CA GLU A 6 -31.38 -9.96 -7.72
C GLU A 6 -30.55 -9.16 -8.73
N GLU A 7 -31.07 -8.96 -9.95
CA GLU A 7 -30.38 -8.23 -11.02
C GLU A 7 -30.16 -6.75 -10.68
N THR A 8 -31.16 -6.08 -10.11
CA THR A 8 -31.00 -4.70 -9.63
C THR A 8 -30.06 -4.59 -8.44
N LEU A 9 -29.98 -5.62 -7.59
CA LEU A 9 -28.98 -5.68 -6.51
C LEU A 9 -27.57 -5.87 -7.07
N ARG A 10 -27.37 -6.75 -8.05
CA ARG A 10 -26.08 -6.96 -8.75
C ARG A 10 -25.60 -5.65 -9.40
N GLN A 11 -26.45 -5.00 -10.19
CA GLN A 11 -26.14 -3.73 -10.84
C GLN A 11 -25.80 -2.63 -9.82
N ALA A 12 -26.51 -2.59 -8.68
CA ALA A 12 -26.17 -1.66 -7.61
C ALA A 12 -24.80 -1.98 -7.01
N ILE A 13 -24.50 -3.25 -6.72
CA ILE A 13 -23.20 -3.65 -6.16
C ILE A 13 -22.06 -3.30 -7.12
N GLU A 14 -22.23 -3.55 -8.42
CA GLU A 14 -21.26 -3.17 -9.45
C GLU A 14 -21.05 -1.65 -9.50
N ALA A 15 -22.12 -0.87 -9.43
CA ALA A 15 -22.05 0.58 -9.54
C ALA A 15 -21.53 1.29 -8.27
N ILE A 16 -21.91 0.83 -7.08
CA ILE A 16 -21.68 1.56 -5.82
C ILE A 16 -20.99 0.74 -4.72
N GLY A 17 -20.73 -0.54 -4.92
CA GLY A 17 -20.05 -1.42 -3.96
C GLY A 17 -20.99 -2.24 -3.07
N ASN A 18 -20.40 -3.06 -2.19
CA ASN A 18 -21.14 -3.98 -1.32
C ASN A 18 -22.04 -3.21 -0.32
N PRO A 19 -23.26 -3.71 -0.02
CA PRO A 19 -24.12 -3.08 0.97
C PRO A 19 -23.50 -3.13 2.39
N PRO A 20 -23.96 -2.28 3.33
CA PRO A 20 -23.55 -2.36 4.73
C PRO A 20 -23.86 -3.73 5.33
N LYS A 21 -22.95 -4.29 6.13
CA LYS A 21 -23.06 -5.66 6.65
C LYS A 21 -24.28 -5.91 7.53
N ASN A 22 -24.74 -4.89 8.24
CA ASN A 22 -25.95 -4.92 9.06
C ASN A 22 -27.25 -4.68 8.26
N SER A 23 -27.21 -4.70 6.93
CA SER A 23 -28.38 -4.49 6.07
C SER A 23 -28.94 -5.80 5.51
N LEU A 24 -30.26 -5.85 5.33
CA LEU A 24 -30.93 -6.96 4.65
C LEU A 24 -30.34 -7.23 3.24
N TYR A 25 -29.90 -6.18 2.55
CA TYR A 25 -29.31 -6.30 1.22
C TYR A 25 -27.95 -7.01 1.23
N TYR A 26 -27.17 -6.88 2.31
CA TYR A 26 -25.93 -7.63 2.47
C TYR A 26 -26.19 -9.13 2.66
N ASP A 27 -27.19 -9.49 3.47
CA ASP A 27 -27.57 -10.90 3.68
C ASP A 27 -28.06 -11.56 2.38
N ILE A 28 -28.86 -10.83 1.59
CA ILE A 28 -29.30 -11.30 0.26
C ILE A 28 -28.10 -11.44 -0.68
N ALA A 29 -27.24 -10.42 -0.77
CA ALA A 29 -26.05 -10.45 -1.61
C ALA A 29 -25.11 -11.60 -1.24
N LYS A 30 -24.90 -11.86 0.06
CA LYS A 30 -24.07 -12.97 0.55
C LYS A 30 -24.67 -14.33 0.18
N LYS A 31 -25.99 -14.52 0.33
CA LYS A 31 -26.68 -15.78 0.00
C LYS A 31 -26.70 -16.08 -1.50
N SER A 32 -26.78 -15.03 -2.32
CA SER A 32 -26.77 -15.12 -3.79
C SER A 32 -25.38 -14.99 -4.41
N ASP A 33 -24.30 -14.99 -3.61
CA ASP A 33 -22.91 -14.86 -4.08
C ASP A 33 -22.67 -13.61 -4.97
N LEU A 34 -23.27 -12.48 -4.58
CA LEU A 34 -23.21 -11.20 -5.31
C LEU A 34 -22.21 -10.21 -4.72
N LEU A 35 -21.58 -10.53 -3.60
CA LEU A 35 -20.58 -9.64 -3.00
C LEU A 35 -19.41 -9.50 -3.98
N ARG A 36 -19.08 -8.26 -4.36
CA ARG A 36 -17.93 -8.01 -5.22
C ARG A 36 -16.70 -7.71 -4.38
N GLY A 37 -15.55 -8.19 -4.83
CA GLY A 37 -14.27 -7.67 -4.38
C GLY A 37 -13.98 -6.30 -4.97
N LEU A 38 -13.12 -5.53 -4.28
CA LEU A 38 -12.45 -4.38 -4.87
C LEU A 38 -11.64 -4.79 -6.11
N THR A 39 -11.74 -3.99 -7.16
CA THR A 39 -10.98 -4.14 -8.42
C THR A 39 -9.54 -3.67 -8.25
N ASP A 40 -8.68 -4.05 -9.21
CA ASP A 40 -7.29 -3.57 -9.25
C ASP A 40 -7.21 -2.05 -9.34
N GLU A 41 -8.11 -1.41 -10.08
CA GLU A 41 -8.11 0.06 -10.22
C GLU A 41 -8.54 0.72 -8.91
N GLU A 42 -9.56 0.19 -8.22
CA GLU A 42 -9.96 0.71 -6.91
C GLU A 42 -8.81 0.60 -5.88
N ILE A 43 -8.06 -0.50 -5.89
CA ILE A 43 -6.88 -0.65 -5.03
C ILE A 43 -5.78 0.35 -5.44
N ARG A 44 -5.53 0.49 -6.73
CA ARG A 44 -4.55 1.44 -7.27
C ARG A 44 -4.88 2.87 -6.85
N GLU A 45 -6.13 3.29 -6.97
CA GLU A 45 -6.60 4.60 -6.54
C GLU A 45 -6.54 4.82 -5.01
N MET A 46 -6.70 3.77 -4.20
CA MET A 46 -6.44 3.86 -2.75
C MET A 46 -4.98 4.20 -2.44
N TYR A 47 -4.02 3.59 -3.16
CA TYR A 47 -2.61 3.93 -3.02
C TYR A 47 -2.31 5.35 -3.51
N LYS A 48 -2.90 5.75 -4.64
CA LYS A 48 -2.77 7.12 -5.18
C LYS A 48 -3.26 8.17 -4.17
N THR A 49 -4.42 7.94 -3.55
CA THR A 49 -5.07 8.94 -2.70
C THR A 49 -4.58 8.94 -1.25
N THR A 50 -4.30 7.77 -0.66
CA THR A 50 -3.88 7.66 0.75
C THR A 50 -2.37 7.58 0.87
N VAL A 51 -1.74 6.63 0.19
CA VAL A 51 -0.30 6.35 0.40
C VAL A 51 0.55 7.46 -0.21
N ALA A 52 0.29 7.89 -1.45
CA ALA A 52 1.08 8.97 -2.06
C ALA A 52 0.98 10.29 -1.26
N THR A 53 -0.24 10.64 -0.81
CA THR A 53 -0.47 11.79 0.08
C THR A 53 0.37 11.68 1.36
N ASN A 54 0.43 10.49 1.97
CA ASN A 54 1.14 10.27 3.22
C ASN A 54 2.67 10.19 3.04
N GLU A 55 3.16 9.75 1.89
CA GLU A 55 4.58 9.76 1.54
C GLU A 55 5.09 11.18 1.26
N GLY A 56 4.22 12.04 0.72
CA GLY A 56 4.47 13.49 0.67
C GLY A 56 5.52 13.93 -0.35
N TYR A 57 5.86 13.09 -1.33
CA TYR A 57 6.71 13.48 -2.46
C TYR A 57 6.07 14.63 -3.23
N LYS A 58 6.88 15.65 -3.55
CA LYS A 58 6.45 16.84 -4.29
C LYS A 58 7.27 17.01 -5.55
N ALA A 59 6.60 17.37 -6.64
CA ALA A 59 7.24 17.58 -7.95
C ALA A 59 8.23 18.78 -7.97
N ASP A 60 8.11 19.71 -7.03
CA ASP A 60 9.05 20.81 -6.84
C ASP A 60 10.16 20.50 -5.81
N GLY A 61 10.22 19.26 -5.31
CA GLY A 61 11.19 18.83 -4.31
C GLY A 61 12.25 17.85 -4.83
N ASP A 62 13.11 17.42 -3.91
CA ASP A 62 14.11 16.38 -4.17
C ASP A 62 13.41 15.01 -4.23
N VAL A 63 13.15 14.49 -5.44
CA VAL A 63 12.50 13.17 -5.61
C VAL A 63 13.50 12.03 -5.70
N ILE A 64 14.77 12.34 -5.99
CA ILE A 64 15.87 11.38 -6.07
C ILE A 64 16.93 11.66 -5.01
N ASN A 65 17.20 10.67 -4.17
CA ASN A 65 18.17 10.77 -3.09
C ASN A 65 18.65 9.39 -2.63
N VAL A 66 19.66 9.36 -1.77
CA VAL A 66 20.03 8.16 -1.00
C VAL A 66 19.66 8.41 0.47
N PRO A 67 18.64 7.70 1.01
CA PRO A 67 18.28 7.85 2.41
C PRO A 67 19.44 7.46 3.33
N LYS A 68 19.76 8.32 4.30
CA LYS A 68 20.86 8.11 5.26
C LYS A 68 20.66 6.89 6.18
N ALA A 69 19.47 6.31 6.22
CA ALA A 69 19.13 5.22 7.14
C ALA A 69 19.25 3.83 6.49
N GLY A 70 20.09 2.97 7.09
CA GLY A 70 20.09 1.53 6.84
C GLY A 70 20.99 1.08 5.68
N LYS A 71 20.45 0.22 4.81
CA LYS A 71 21.11 -0.30 3.60
C LYS A 71 20.40 0.19 2.34
N SER A 72 19.91 1.43 2.35
CA SER A 72 19.19 1.98 1.19
C SER A 72 20.14 2.30 0.04
N GLY A 73 19.66 2.16 -1.19
CA GLY A 73 20.31 2.75 -2.36
C GLY A 73 19.62 4.04 -2.76
N VAL A 74 19.74 4.37 -4.05
CA VAL A 74 19.00 5.49 -4.63
C VAL A 74 17.51 5.20 -4.59
N THR A 75 16.74 6.12 -4.02
CA THR A 75 15.28 6.12 -4.03
C THR A 75 14.75 7.15 -5.01
N ILE A 76 13.68 6.79 -5.72
CA ILE A 76 12.89 7.72 -6.55
C ILE A 76 11.44 7.60 -6.12
N ALA A 77 10.83 8.68 -5.64
CA ALA A 77 9.45 8.66 -5.12
C ALA A 77 9.20 7.48 -4.14
N GLY A 78 10.20 7.17 -3.29
CA GLY A 78 10.13 6.09 -2.30
C GLY A 78 10.50 4.70 -2.80
N LEU A 79 10.69 4.52 -4.12
CA LEU A 79 11.14 3.25 -4.69
C LEU A 79 12.67 3.12 -4.52
N ASP A 80 13.09 2.33 -3.54
CA ASP A 80 14.50 2.02 -3.26
C ASP A 80 15.07 1.01 -4.26
N LEU A 81 15.99 1.46 -5.12
CA LEU A 81 16.65 0.63 -6.14
C LEU A 81 17.78 -0.23 -5.57
N GLY A 82 18.24 0.05 -4.35
CA GLY A 82 19.41 -0.61 -3.74
C GLY A 82 19.10 -1.84 -2.92
N ARG A 83 17.86 -2.00 -2.44
CA ARG A 83 17.49 -3.08 -1.52
C ARG A 83 16.90 -4.31 -2.23
N PRO A 84 17.67 -5.40 -2.41
CA PRO A 84 17.16 -6.62 -3.04
C PRO A 84 16.10 -7.33 -2.20
N ASP A 85 16.07 -7.09 -0.88
CA ASP A 85 15.08 -7.65 0.05
C ASP A 85 13.76 -6.87 0.09
N ARG A 86 13.66 -5.74 -0.62
CA ARG A 86 12.47 -4.88 -0.69
C ARG A 86 11.85 -4.80 -2.08
N GLY A 87 11.91 -5.90 -2.83
CA GLY A 87 11.37 -6.00 -4.18
C GLY A 87 12.44 -5.80 -5.26
N ASP A 88 12.10 -6.27 -6.45
CA ASP A 88 12.96 -6.34 -7.61
C ASP A 88 13.34 -4.94 -8.14
N ALA A 89 14.64 -4.68 -8.31
CA ALA A 89 15.14 -3.38 -8.78
C ALA A 89 14.71 -3.14 -10.23
N GLU A 90 14.74 -4.20 -11.05
CA GLU A 90 14.26 -4.18 -12.42
C GLU A 90 12.76 -3.88 -12.51
N GLY A 91 11.93 -4.53 -11.67
CA GLY A 91 10.51 -4.20 -11.53
C GLY A 91 10.26 -2.73 -11.17
N LYS A 92 11.03 -2.15 -10.25
CA LYS A 92 10.93 -0.74 -9.88
C LYS A 92 11.33 0.20 -11.03
N ILE A 93 12.41 -0.11 -11.74
CA ILE A 93 12.79 0.62 -12.96
C ILE A 93 11.68 0.53 -14.01
N ALA A 94 11.04 -0.63 -14.18
CA ALA A 94 9.92 -0.78 -15.11
C ALA A 94 8.72 0.11 -14.74
N ILE A 95 8.44 0.31 -13.45
CA ILE A 95 7.41 1.27 -12.99
C ILE A 95 7.83 2.70 -13.34
N ILE A 96 9.05 3.11 -12.97
CA ILE A 96 9.55 4.47 -13.21
C ILE A 96 9.59 4.79 -14.71
N SER A 97 9.96 3.82 -15.54
CA SER A 97 10.06 3.95 -17.01
C SER A 97 8.74 4.20 -17.72
N LYS A 98 7.59 4.03 -17.05
CA LYS A 98 6.28 4.42 -17.60
C LYS A 98 6.09 5.94 -17.61
N TYR A 99 6.81 6.67 -16.75
CA TYR A 99 6.60 8.09 -16.49
C TYR A 99 7.82 8.95 -16.83
N VAL A 100 9.04 8.44 -16.59
CA VAL A 100 10.26 9.11 -17.04
C VAL A 100 10.49 8.76 -18.51
N THR A 101 10.29 9.75 -19.38
CA THR A 101 10.30 9.56 -20.85
C THR A 101 11.70 9.67 -21.47
N ASP A 102 12.66 10.30 -20.79
CA ASP A 102 14.05 10.37 -21.28
C ASP A 102 14.77 9.04 -21.06
N LYS A 103 15.04 8.34 -22.16
CA LYS A 103 15.75 7.06 -22.16
C LYS A 103 17.14 7.16 -21.54
N LYS A 104 17.86 8.28 -21.70
CA LYS A 104 19.19 8.45 -21.10
C LYS A 104 19.11 8.47 -19.58
N GLN A 105 18.08 9.09 -19.03
CA GLN A 105 17.83 9.08 -17.59
C GLN A 105 17.52 7.66 -17.11
N ILE A 106 16.66 6.92 -17.83
CA ILE A 106 16.37 5.51 -17.50
C ILE A 106 17.63 4.64 -17.55
N ASP A 107 18.47 4.78 -18.58
CA ASP A 107 19.70 4.01 -18.67
C ASP A 107 20.69 4.39 -17.57
N ALA A 108 20.77 5.66 -17.17
CA ALA A 108 21.52 6.10 -16.00
C ALA A 108 20.98 5.48 -14.70
N LEU A 109 19.65 5.45 -14.49
CA LEU A 109 19.03 4.83 -13.33
C LEU A 109 19.33 3.33 -13.21
N LYS A 110 19.40 2.61 -14.34
CA LYS A 110 19.77 1.19 -14.33
C LYS A 110 21.17 0.94 -13.77
N THR A 111 22.10 1.88 -13.94
CA THR A 111 23.45 1.75 -13.37
C THR A 111 23.49 1.86 -11.84
N LEU A 112 22.43 2.42 -11.25
CA LEU A 112 22.29 2.60 -9.80
C LEU A 112 21.61 1.42 -9.10
N MET A 113 21.10 0.44 -9.86
CA MET A 113 20.42 -0.72 -9.30
C MET A 113 21.35 -1.50 -8.37
N ARG A 114 20.82 -1.91 -7.21
CA ARG A 114 21.48 -2.75 -6.20
C ARG A 114 22.68 -2.10 -5.50
N LEU A 115 23.07 -0.87 -5.87
CA LEU A 115 24.04 -0.09 -5.12
C LEU A 115 23.43 0.33 -3.77
N GLN A 116 24.24 0.38 -2.72
CA GLN A 116 23.76 0.73 -1.38
C GLN A 116 24.69 1.75 -0.71
N ARG A 117 24.13 2.60 0.15
CA ARG A 117 24.86 3.53 1.03
C ARG A 117 25.80 4.44 0.21
N ASP A 118 27.03 4.60 0.68
CA ASP A 118 28.03 5.49 0.11
C ASP A 118 28.30 5.15 -1.37
N GLU A 119 28.30 3.87 -1.76
CA GLU A 119 28.46 3.48 -3.16
C GLU A 119 27.32 3.99 -4.04
N ALA A 120 26.07 3.94 -3.54
CA ALA A 120 24.93 4.51 -4.24
C ALA A 120 24.99 6.04 -4.29
N GLN A 121 25.47 6.68 -3.22
CA GLN A 121 25.59 8.12 -3.13
C GLN A 121 26.66 8.63 -4.10
N ASP A 122 27.84 8.02 -4.11
CA ASP A 122 28.94 8.38 -5.00
C ASP A 122 28.55 8.20 -6.48
N ALA A 123 27.86 7.10 -6.81
CA ALA A 123 27.36 6.86 -8.16
C ALA A 123 26.28 7.87 -8.57
N LEU A 124 25.36 8.21 -7.65
CA LEU A 124 24.34 9.24 -7.90
C LEU A 124 24.99 10.61 -8.11
N ASP A 125 25.93 11.01 -7.26
CA ASP A 125 26.61 12.30 -7.35
C ASP A 125 27.39 12.42 -8.67
N LYS A 126 28.01 11.33 -9.14
CA LYS A 126 28.66 11.30 -10.45
C LYS A 126 27.67 11.55 -11.59
N LEU A 127 26.54 10.85 -11.61
CA LEU A 127 25.51 11.04 -12.64
C LEU A 127 24.87 12.43 -12.58
N GLN A 128 24.78 13.02 -11.36
CA GLN A 128 24.34 14.39 -11.16
C GLN A 128 25.35 15.41 -11.69
N ALA A 129 26.64 15.20 -11.47
CA ALA A 129 27.70 16.04 -12.03
C ALA A 129 27.76 15.98 -13.56
N GLU A 130 27.39 14.84 -14.16
CA GLU A 130 27.28 14.65 -15.61
C GLU A 130 25.98 15.23 -16.20
N GLY A 131 25.07 15.73 -15.36
CA GLY A 131 23.76 16.27 -15.78
C GLY A 131 22.79 15.20 -16.29
N LEU A 132 23.07 13.92 -16.05
CA LEU A 132 22.23 12.79 -16.49
C LEU A 132 21.03 12.57 -15.55
N LEU A 133 21.17 12.89 -14.27
CA LEU A 133 20.10 12.85 -13.28
C LEU A 133 20.14 14.16 -12.51
N THR A 134 19.02 14.84 -12.30
CA THR A 134 18.94 16.01 -11.41
C THR A 134 18.21 15.62 -10.14
N ARG A 135 18.42 16.36 -9.04
CA ARG A 135 17.70 16.12 -7.77
C ARG A 135 16.20 16.41 -7.88
N GLU A 136 15.86 17.30 -8.80
CA GLU A 136 14.49 17.68 -9.16
C GLU A 136 13.69 16.47 -9.65
N ALA A 137 12.40 16.68 -9.93
CA ALA A 137 11.44 15.62 -10.24
C ALA A 137 11.73 14.76 -11.49
N LEU A 138 12.90 14.85 -12.14
CA LEU A 138 13.19 14.16 -13.41
C LEU A 138 12.14 14.46 -14.50
N GLY A 139 11.52 15.65 -14.43
CA GLY A 139 10.40 16.03 -15.29
C GLY A 139 9.04 15.42 -14.93
N LEU A 140 8.93 14.71 -13.80
CA LEU A 140 7.70 14.11 -13.32
C LEU A 140 6.77 15.18 -12.73
N SER A 141 5.50 15.15 -13.11
CA SER A 141 4.45 15.92 -12.46
C SER A 141 4.07 15.31 -11.12
N GLN A 142 3.29 16.02 -10.30
CA GLN A 142 2.74 15.43 -9.07
C GLN A 142 1.88 14.20 -9.38
N GLU A 143 1.09 14.25 -10.44
CA GLU A 143 0.29 13.11 -10.87
C GLU A 143 1.14 11.90 -11.24
N ASP A 144 2.31 12.11 -11.86
CA ASP A 144 3.25 11.02 -12.14
C ASP A 144 3.82 10.39 -10.86
N LEU A 145 4.19 11.21 -9.87
CA LEU A 145 4.66 10.73 -8.56
C LEU A 145 3.58 9.91 -7.84
N ASP A 146 2.34 10.39 -7.87
CA ASP A 146 1.20 9.70 -7.28
C ASP A 146 0.92 8.38 -8.01
N ASN A 147 1.02 8.37 -9.34
CA ASN A 147 0.84 7.18 -10.17
C ASN A 147 1.97 6.15 -10.00
N ILE A 148 3.23 6.59 -9.82
CA ILE A 148 4.36 5.71 -9.47
C ILE A 148 4.08 5.01 -8.14
N THR A 149 3.62 5.76 -7.14
CA THR A 149 3.25 5.22 -5.83
C THR A 149 2.11 4.21 -5.96
N ALA A 150 1.09 4.53 -6.78
CA ALA A 150 -0.04 3.67 -7.03
C ALA A 150 0.35 2.34 -7.70
N ASP A 151 1.21 2.39 -8.70
CA ASP A 151 1.70 1.21 -9.42
C ASP A 151 2.59 0.33 -8.52
N GLN A 152 3.45 0.92 -7.69
CA GLN A 152 4.20 0.19 -6.67
C GLN A 152 3.27 -0.39 -5.59
N GLY A 153 2.22 0.34 -5.24
CA GLY A 153 1.16 -0.10 -4.33
C GLY A 153 0.48 -1.37 -4.82
N LYS A 154 0.16 -1.44 -6.12
CA LYS A 154 -0.42 -2.64 -6.74
C LYS A 154 0.49 -3.86 -6.58
N VAL A 155 1.78 -3.74 -6.90
CA VAL A 155 2.76 -4.84 -6.70
C VAL A 155 2.82 -5.25 -5.22
N SER A 156 2.81 -4.28 -4.32
CA SER A 156 2.84 -4.51 -2.87
C SER A 156 1.56 -5.20 -2.37
N PHE A 157 0.41 -4.86 -2.94
CA PHE A 157 -0.86 -5.51 -2.66
C PHE A 157 -0.85 -6.97 -3.11
N GLU A 158 -0.40 -7.27 -4.33
CA GLU A 158 -0.34 -8.65 -4.83
C GLU A 158 0.55 -9.53 -3.94
N ASP A 159 1.69 -9.01 -3.49
CA ASP A 159 2.56 -9.71 -2.55
C ASP A 159 1.92 -9.89 -1.17
N PHE A 160 1.16 -8.90 -0.71
CA PHE A 160 0.40 -8.98 0.53
C PHE A 160 -0.74 -10.00 0.44
N ALA A 161 -1.50 -9.99 -0.65
CA ALA A 161 -2.57 -10.91 -0.99
C ALA A 161 -2.07 -12.36 -0.99
N LYS A 162 -0.93 -12.62 -1.66
CA LYS A 162 -0.25 -13.93 -1.62
C LYS A 162 0.13 -14.33 -0.20
N LYS A 163 0.65 -13.40 0.61
CA LYS A 163 1.00 -13.67 2.00
C LYS A 163 -0.21 -14.02 2.84
N VAL A 164 -1.36 -13.36 2.68
CA VAL A 164 -2.58 -13.67 3.44
C VAL A 164 -3.25 -14.98 2.99
N GLY A 165 -3.16 -15.32 1.70
CA GLY A 165 -3.62 -16.60 1.15
C GLY A 165 -5.13 -16.67 0.87
N ASN A 166 -5.84 -15.54 0.88
CA ASN A 166 -7.23 -15.44 0.43
C ASN A 166 -7.53 -14.03 -0.09
N GLU A 167 -7.07 -13.77 -1.32
CA GLU A 167 -7.15 -12.45 -1.95
C GLU A 167 -8.59 -12.01 -2.19
N GLN A 168 -9.42 -12.89 -2.76
CA GLN A 168 -10.82 -12.59 -3.02
C GLN A 168 -11.53 -12.15 -1.74
N ARG A 169 -11.36 -12.91 -0.66
CA ARG A 169 -11.97 -12.55 0.62
C ARG A 169 -11.41 -11.25 1.18
N LEU A 170 -10.12 -10.95 0.98
CA LEU A 170 -9.54 -9.67 1.40
C LEU A 170 -10.21 -8.49 0.68
N ARG A 171 -10.43 -8.63 -0.63
CA ARG A 171 -11.08 -7.62 -1.49
C ARG A 171 -12.57 -7.43 -1.18
N GLU A 172 -13.27 -8.48 -0.77
CA GLU A 172 -14.70 -8.43 -0.42
C GLU A 172 -14.95 -7.96 1.01
N LEU A 173 -14.07 -8.34 1.93
CA LEU A 173 -14.35 -8.29 3.35
C LEU A 173 -14.29 -6.87 3.89
N PHE A 174 -13.24 -6.13 3.55
CA PHE A 174 -12.99 -4.81 4.08
C PHE A 174 -13.51 -3.74 3.12
N PRO A 175 -14.36 -2.82 3.60
CA PRO A 175 -14.68 -1.62 2.85
C PRO A 175 -13.42 -0.85 2.45
N GLY A 176 -13.49 -0.10 1.35
CA GLY A 176 -12.32 0.60 0.79
C GLY A 176 -11.61 1.52 1.78
N ASN A 177 -12.36 2.21 2.65
CA ASN A 177 -11.85 3.11 3.69
C ASN A 177 -11.25 2.41 4.93
N VAL A 178 -11.36 1.08 5.00
CA VAL A 178 -10.68 0.26 6.02
C VAL A 178 -9.45 -0.39 5.38
N LEU A 179 -9.63 -0.94 4.17
CA LEU A 179 -8.55 -1.58 3.44
C LEU A 179 -7.44 -0.57 3.09
N ASP A 180 -7.76 0.66 2.67
CA ASP A 180 -6.78 1.72 2.38
C ASP A 180 -5.82 1.97 3.56
N LYS A 181 -6.32 2.07 4.80
CA LYS A 181 -5.52 2.29 6.00
C LYS A 181 -4.69 1.06 6.35
N MET A 182 -5.24 -0.13 6.18
CA MET A 182 -4.49 -1.37 6.34
C MET A 182 -3.34 -1.45 5.32
N LEU A 183 -3.60 -1.08 4.06
CA LEU A 183 -2.60 -1.11 2.99
C LEU A 183 -1.50 -0.07 3.19
N ASP A 184 -1.82 1.13 3.64
CA ASP A 184 -0.80 2.16 3.97
C ASP A 184 0.20 1.65 5.04
N VAL A 185 -0.33 1.01 6.08
CA VAL A 185 0.49 0.34 7.11
C VAL A 185 1.38 -0.73 6.46
N HIS A 186 0.82 -1.63 5.65
CA HIS A 186 1.60 -2.73 5.06
C HIS A 186 2.60 -2.30 3.98
N PHE A 187 2.31 -1.23 3.24
CA PHE A 187 3.20 -0.63 2.26
C PHE A 187 4.47 -0.10 2.93
N ASN A 188 4.30 0.55 4.09
CA ASN A 188 5.37 1.26 4.77
C ASN A 188 6.10 0.44 5.82
N VAL A 189 5.67 -0.79 6.09
CA VAL A 189 6.36 -1.69 7.01
C VAL A 189 7.42 -2.48 6.28
N PRO A 190 8.71 -2.29 6.63
CA PRO A 190 9.76 -3.18 6.23
C PRO A 190 9.43 -4.63 6.58
N GLY A 191 9.50 -5.53 5.61
CA GLY A 191 9.62 -6.95 5.89
C GLY A 191 10.74 -7.24 6.90
N LYS A 192 10.45 -8.14 7.84
CA LYS A 192 11.33 -8.83 8.81
C LYS A 192 12.23 -8.01 9.77
N SER A 193 12.56 -6.74 9.55
CA SER A 193 13.66 -6.08 10.30
C SER A 193 13.29 -5.02 11.35
N THR A 194 12.03 -4.58 11.45
CA THR A 194 11.62 -3.94 12.71
C THR A 194 11.50 -5.05 13.75
N LYS A 195 12.02 -4.82 14.97
CA LYS A 195 11.66 -5.60 16.16
C LYS A 195 10.17 -5.37 16.44
N ALA A 196 9.31 -5.80 15.52
CA ALA A 196 7.88 -5.62 15.59
C ALA A 196 7.44 -6.19 16.93
N GLY A 197 6.69 -5.38 17.67
CA GLY A 197 6.15 -5.73 18.98
C GLY A 197 5.39 -7.06 18.91
N LYS A 198 5.04 -7.59 20.08
CA LYS A 198 4.58 -8.96 20.36
C LYS A 198 3.27 -9.40 19.66
N GLY A 199 2.88 -8.86 18.50
CA GLY A 199 1.77 -9.37 17.71
C GLY A 199 1.65 -8.74 16.33
N ARG A 200 2.14 -9.42 15.28
CA ARG A 200 1.87 -9.01 13.90
C ARG A 200 0.36 -9.08 13.62
N PRO A 201 -0.25 -8.14 12.88
CA PRO A 201 -1.66 -8.24 12.47
C PRO A 201 -1.89 -9.40 11.49
N LEU A 202 -0.86 -9.78 10.73
CA LEU A 202 -0.96 -10.73 9.62
C LEU A 202 -1.57 -12.10 10.01
N PRO A 203 -1.15 -12.79 11.10
CA PRO A 203 -1.77 -14.06 11.51
C PRO A 203 -3.27 -13.94 11.86
N LEU A 204 -3.69 -12.87 12.53
CA LEU A 204 -5.12 -12.66 12.83
C LEU A 204 -5.91 -12.37 11.55
N LEU A 205 -5.36 -11.54 10.66
CA LEU A 205 -5.98 -11.28 9.37
C LEU A 205 -6.16 -12.57 8.56
N LYS A 206 -5.13 -13.45 8.52
CA LYS A 206 -5.24 -14.77 7.88
C LYS A 206 -6.35 -15.63 8.50
N ALA A 207 -6.50 -15.60 9.82
CA ALA A 207 -7.54 -16.36 10.51
C ALA A 207 -8.93 -15.82 10.17
N LEU A 208 -9.11 -14.50 10.23
CA LEU A 208 -10.35 -13.81 9.84
C LEU A 208 -10.76 -14.16 8.41
N LEU A 209 -9.84 -14.08 7.45
CA LEU A 209 -10.13 -14.38 6.03
C LEU A 209 -10.52 -15.84 5.75
N LYS A 210 -10.41 -16.75 6.73
CA LYS A 210 -10.86 -18.14 6.62
C LYS A 210 -12.23 -18.38 7.27
N GLN A 211 -12.78 -17.40 7.98
CA GLN A 211 -14.07 -17.54 8.64
C GLN A 211 -15.21 -17.30 7.64
N GLU A 212 -16.23 -18.16 7.69
CA GLU A 212 -17.48 -17.97 6.93
C GLU A 212 -18.26 -16.73 7.40
N GLU A 213 -18.18 -16.46 8.70
CA GLU A 213 -18.79 -15.32 9.37
C GLU A 213 -17.76 -14.59 10.22
N ILE A 214 -17.66 -13.27 10.01
CA ILE A 214 -16.71 -12.42 10.73
C ILE A 214 -17.40 -11.84 11.94
N LYS A 215 -16.82 -12.07 13.11
CA LYS A 215 -17.36 -11.59 14.38
C LYS A 215 -16.74 -10.25 14.75
N LYS A 216 -17.55 -9.33 15.29
CA LYS A 216 -17.11 -8.06 15.89
C LYS A 216 -15.86 -8.22 16.76
N ALA A 217 -15.88 -9.18 17.70
CA ALA A 217 -14.79 -9.44 18.62
C ALA A 217 -13.47 -9.84 17.93
N ASP A 218 -13.51 -10.47 16.75
CA ASP A 218 -12.29 -10.86 16.03
C ASP A 218 -11.70 -9.68 15.23
N VAL A 219 -12.54 -8.78 14.74
CA VAL A 219 -12.10 -7.51 14.13
C VAL A 219 -11.54 -6.55 15.19
N GLU A 220 -12.15 -6.47 16.37
CA GLU A 220 -11.62 -5.69 17.50
C GLU A 220 -10.24 -6.20 17.94
N LYS A 221 -10.04 -7.52 17.99
CA LYS A 221 -8.71 -8.11 18.23
C LYS A 221 -7.70 -7.72 17.15
N LEU A 222 -8.12 -7.66 15.88
CA LEU A 222 -7.25 -7.19 14.80
C LEU A 222 -6.90 -5.71 14.97
N ALA A 223 -7.86 -4.85 15.33
CA ALA A 223 -7.62 -3.43 15.61
C ALA A 223 -6.59 -3.25 16.73
N ILE A 224 -6.75 -3.96 17.86
CA ILE A 224 -5.79 -3.97 18.97
C ILE A 224 -4.40 -4.39 18.47
N LYS A 225 -4.31 -5.35 17.54
CA LYS A 225 -3.01 -5.73 16.97
C LYS A 225 -2.41 -4.64 16.12
N TYR A 226 -3.18 -3.83 15.39
CA TYR A 226 -2.62 -2.69 14.67
C TYR A 226 -2.05 -1.63 15.63
N ASP A 227 -2.72 -1.36 16.77
CA ASP A 227 -2.16 -0.50 17.82
C ASP A 227 -0.89 -1.09 18.46
N ASP A 228 -0.92 -2.38 18.80
CA ASP A 228 0.19 -3.09 19.45
C ASP A 228 1.40 -3.29 18.51
N TYR A 229 1.16 -3.35 17.20
CA TYR A 229 2.17 -3.76 16.22
C TYR A 229 3.35 -2.80 16.19
N TYR A 230 3.06 -1.53 16.43
CA TYR A 230 4.05 -0.48 16.61
C TYR A 230 3.98 -0.01 18.04
N ASP A 231 4.65 -0.76 18.89
CA ASP A 231 4.84 -0.40 20.28
C ASP A 231 5.35 1.06 20.37
N LYS A 232 4.50 1.92 20.95
CA LYS A 232 4.73 3.36 21.13
C LYS A 232 6.00 3.64 21.93
N ASP A 233 6.43 2.67 22.74
CA ASP A 233 7.62 2.77 23.58
C ASP A 233 8.91 2.37 22.82
N THR A 234 8.79 1.71 21.65
CA THR A 234 9.96 1.25 20.87
C THR A 234 10.03 1.77 19.43
N VAL A 235 8.94 2.31 18.88
CA VAL A 235 8.92 2.93 17.55
C VAL A 235 9.11 4.44 17.67
N THR A 236 10.31 4.91 17.31
CA THR A 236 10.66 6.34 17.35
C THR A 236 10.08 7.15 16.17
N ASN A 237 9.53 6.48 15.15
CA ASN A 237 8.92 7.14 14.01
C ASN A 237 7.42 7.41 14.26
N LYS A 238 7.10 8.67 14.58
CA LYS A 238 5.72 9.13 14.84
C LYS A 238 4.77 8.97 13.65
N GLN A 239 5.26 9.03 12.42
CA GLN A 239 4.42 8.86 11.23
C GLN A 239 3.89 7.43 11.13
N ILE A 240 4.73 6.45 11.45
CA ILE A 240 4.36 5.03 11.45
C ILE A 240 3.32 4.74 12.54
N LEU A 241 3.47 5.33 13.73
CA LEU A 241 2.48 5.22 14.81
C LEU A 241 1.11 5.77 14.40
N GLY A 242 1.07 6.98 13.83
CA GLY A 242 -0.19 7.60 13.40
C GLY A 242 -0.92 6.80 12.32
N ARG A 243 -0.18 6.18 11.38
CA ARG A 243 -0.77 5.29 10.35
C ARG A 243 -1.39 4.03 10.97
N ALA A 244 -0.73 3.46 11.97
CA ALA A 244 -1.24 2.30 12.70
C ALA A 244 -2.51 2.59 13.50
N GLU A 245 -2.52 3.72 14.22
CA GLU A 245 -3.68 4.19 14.97
C GLU A 245 -4.87 4.46 14.05
N ALA A 246 -4.64 5.05 12.88
CA ALA A 246 -5.67 5.27 11.88
C ALA A 246 -6.28 3.96 11.34
N ALA A 247 -5.45 2.94 11.09
CA ALA A 247 -5.92 1.62 10.70
C ALA A 247 -6.71 0.92 11.81
N ALA A 248 -6.23 1.00 13.06
CA ALA A 248 -6.92 0.45 14.22
C ALA A 248 -8.29 1.11 14.43
N GLU A 249 -8.37 2.44 14.32
CA GLU A 249 -9.62 3.18 14.43
C GLU A 249 -10.62 2.83 13.32
N ALA A 250 -10.15 2.72 12.07
CA ALA A 250 -11.00 2.28 10.95
C ALA A 250 -11.57 0.87 11.19
N LEU A 251 -10.75 -0.05 11.72
CA LEU A 251 -11.17 -1.40 12.09
C LEU A 251 -12.18 -1.42 13.24
N ARG A 252 -12.03 -0.57 14.27
CA ARG A 252 -13.00 -0.46 15.37
C ARG A 252 -14.37 -0.01 14.87
N ARG A 253 -14.41 1.06 14.08
CA ARG A 253 -15.66 1.57 13.47
C ARG A 253 -16.31 0.52 12.59
N TYR A 254 -15.50 -0.19 11.81
CA TYR A 254 -16.00 -1.31 11.01
C TYR A 254 -16.59 -2.43 11.88
N ALA A 255 -15.95 -2.76 13.01
CA ALA A 255 -16.45 -3.77 13.94
C ALA A 255 -17.81 -3.40 14.54
N GLU A 256 -18.13 -2.11 14.70
CA GLU A 256 -19.45 -1.63 15.13
C GLU A 256 -20.55 -1.83 14.09
N THR A 257 -20.20 -2.05 12.82
CA THR A 257 -21.14 -2.30 11.72
C THR A 257 -21.43 -3.79 11.47
N LEU A 258 -20.73 -4.68 12.19
CA LEU A 258 -20.93 -6.13 12.18
C LEU A 258 -22.04 -6.53 13.14
#